data_AF-A0A4S9SMP1-F1
#
_entry.id   AF-A0A4S9SMP1-F1
#
_cell.length_a   1.000
_cell.length_b   1.000
_cell.length_c   1.000
_cell.angle_alpha   90.00
_cell.angle_beta   90.00
_cell.angle_gamma   90.00
#
_symmetry.space_group_name_H-M   'P 1'
#
loop_
_entity.id
_entity.type
_entity.pdbx_description
1 polymer ?
#
loop_
_entity_poly.entity_id
_entity_poly.type
_entity_poly.pdbx_seq_one_letter_code
_entity_poly.pdbx_strand_id
1 'polypeptide(L)'
;EDEKLTERLIEPQKSPIFNQVEISYIPIFLGGVMKACDNRPPINIKNKSTYIETSRKRWAKRYSIPLSPTMPKNFPPFTLHVMRALAVVEDKHASMLENSVAALYKGMWVDNKSIHEPAVFGAILSEVLGEEKARRVVEDSTKPEAKAKLQKNTDMAFEEGAFGLPWFVATNAQGEVDRFWGFDHMGLMVEHLGLDGGDLKELRAML
;
A
#
# COMPACT_ATOMS: atom_id res chain seq x y z
N GLU A 1 14.41 -0.28 25.01
CA GLU A 1 13.39 0.64 24.46
C GLU A 1 13.13 0.39 22.96
N ASP A 2 14.14 -0.02 22.18
CA ASP A 2 14.00 -0.33 20.74
C ASP A 2 13.07 -1.51 20.40
N GLU A 3 13.01 -2.55 21.24
CA GLU A 3 12.25 -3.78 20.96
C GLU A 3 10.73 -3.55 21.01
N LYS A 4 10.27 -2.74 21.97
CA LYS A 4 8.85 -2.32 22.07
C LYS A 4 8.43 -1.38 20.94
N LEU A 5 9.38 -0.61 20.39
CA LEU A 5 9.16 0.21 19.20
C LEU A 5 9.08 -0.65 17.94
N THR A 6 9.72 -1.83 17.91
CA THR A 6 9.65 -2.76 16.77
C THR A 6 8.40 -3.63 16.79
N GLU A 7 7.93 -4.06 17.97
CA GLU A 7 6.66 -4.81 18.12
C GLU A 7 5.42 -3.97 17.81
N ARG A 8 5.42 -2.67 18.17
CA ARG A 8 4.33 -1.71 17.85
C ARG A 8 4.13 -1.42 16.36
N LEU A 9 4.97 -1.96 15.48
CA LEU A 9 4.96 -1.71 14.02
C LEU A 9 4.28 -2.79 13.21
N ILE A 10 3.93 -3.92 13.84
CA ILE A 10 3.26 -5.02 13.15
C ILE A 10 1.75 -4.74 13.08
N GLU A 11 1.21 -3.98 14.03
CA GLU A 11 -0.20 -3.58 14.03
C GLU A 11 -0.39 -2.25 13.27
N PRO A 12 -1.24 -2.24 12.23
CA PRO A 12 -1.67 -1.01 11.57
C PRO A 12 -2.22 -0.01 12.60
N GLN A 13 -1.61 1.16 12.69
CA GLN A 13 -2.13 2.23 13.53
C GLN A 13 -3.15 3.03 12.74
N LYS A 14 -4.44 2.82 13.03
CA LYS A 14 -5.51 3.63 12.46
C LYS A 14 -5.46 5.02 13.08
N SER A 15 -5.18 6.04 12.26
CA SER A 15 -5.24 7.43 12.72
C SER A 15 -6.64 7.74 13.22
N PRO A 16 -6.80 8.40 14.40
CA PRO A 16 -8.11 8.70 14.97
C PRO A 16 -9.05 9.46 14.02
N ILE A 17 -8.48 10.25 13.09
CA ILE A 17 -9.26 11.01 12.11
C ILE A 17 -10.10 10.11 11.20
N PHE A 18 -9.62 8.90 10.90
CA PHE A 18 -10.32 7.95 10.03
C PHE A 18 -11.15 6.92 10.80
N ASN A 19 -11.32 7.06 12.13
CA ASN A 19 -12.05 6.07 12.93
C ASN A 19 -13.50 5.85 12.45
N GLN A 20 -14.13 6.90 11.93
CA GLN A 20 -15.49 6.88 11.41
C GLN A 20 -15.57 6.45 9.93
N VAL A 21 -14.44 6.10 9.33
CA VAL A 21 -14.35 5.69 7.92
C VAL A 21 -14.14 4.19 7.83
N GLU A 22 -14.91 3.54 6.96
CA GLU A 22 -14.65 2.18 6.50
C GLU A 22 -13.53 2.21 5.46
N ILE A 23 -12.47 1.44 5.69
CA ILE A 23 -11.30 1.40 4.81
C ILE A 23 -11.22 0.02 4.18
N SER A 24 -11.25 -0.02 2.84
CA SER A 24 -11.06 -1.25 2.07
C SER A 24 -9.74 -1.21 1.32
N TYR A 25 -8.93 -2.26 1.49
CA TYR A 25 -7.67 -2.42 0.77
C TYR A 25 -7.90 -3.24 -0.49
N ILE A 26 -7.49 -2.70 -1.64
CA ILE A 26 -7.62 -3.38 -2.94
C ILE A 26 -6.23 -3.62 -3.51
N PRO A 27 -5.69 -4.86 -3.46
CA PRO A 27 -4.43 -5.20 -4.10
C PRO A 27 -4.53 -5.05 -5.62
N ILE A 28 -3.65 -4.22 -6.20
CA ILE A 28 -3.54 -4.03 -7.65
C ILE A 28 -2.11 -4.24 -8.13
N PHE A 29 -1.92 -4.46 -9.43
CA PHE A 29 -0.59 -4.49 -10.03
C PHE A 29 -0.24 -3.14 -10.68
N LEU A 30 0.59 -2.34 -10.00
CA LEU A 30 1.01 -1.02 -10.49
C LEU A 30 1.59 -1.06 -11.91
N GLY A 31 2.40 -2.08 -12.23
CA GLY A 31 2.94 -2.24 -13.58
C GLY A 31 1.86 -2.40 -14.66
N GLY A 32 0.70 -2.96 -14.30
CA GLY A 32 -0.47 -3.05 -15.17
C GLY A 32 -1.13 -1.70 -15.40
N VAL A 33 -1.37 -0.94 -14.32
CA VAL A 33 -1.92 0.43 -14.40
C VAL A 33 -1.03 1.32 -15.26
N MET A 34 0.28 1.37 -14.97
CA MET A 34 1.21 2.22 -15.70
C MET A 34 1.28 1.88 -17.19
N LYS A 35 1.18 0.61 -17.54
CA LYS A 35 1.11 0.18 -18.94
C LYS A 35 -0.18 0.65 -19.61
N ALA A 36 -1.32 0.53 -18.92
CA ALA A 36 -2.63 0.89 -19.47
C ALA A 36 -2.76 2.39 -19.76
N CYS A 37 -2.15 3.25 -18.93
CA CYS A 37 -2.17 4.70 -19.11
C CYS A 37 -0.91 5.31 -19.77
N ASP A 38 -0.03 4.50 -20.37
CA ASP A 38 1.25 4.92 -20.96
C ASP A 38 2.14 5.76 -20.01
N ASN A 39 2.11 5.45 -18.71
CA ASN A 39 2.91 6.12 -17.70
C ASN A 39 4.31 5.47 -17.54
N ARG A 40 5.30 6.29 -17.20
CA ARG A 40 6.70 5.86 -17.02
C ARG A 40 7.12 5.89 -15.56
N PRO A 41 7.79 4.84 -15.04
CA PRO A 41 8.25 4.81 -13.66
C PRO A 41 9.10 6.03 -13.32
N PRO A 42 8.76 6.79 -12.25
CA PRO A 42 9.46 8.04 -11.94
C PRO A 42 10.93 7.80 -11.56
N ILE A 43 11.27 6.60 -11.07
CA ILE A 43 12.65 6.21 -10.78
C ILE A 43 13.55 6.18 -12.04
N ASN A 44 12.97 6.03 -13.23
CA ASN A 44 13.70 6.01 -14.50
C ASN A 44 13.88 7.43 -15.09
N ILE A 45 13.32 8.46 -14.46
CA ILE A 45 13.40 9.84 -14.93
C ILE A 45 14.59 10.53 -14.24
N LYS A 46 15.47 11.14 -15.05
CA LYS A 46 16.63 11.90 -14.57
C LYS A 46 16.20 12.88 -13.46
N ASN A 47 16.97 12.93 -12.37
CA ASN A 47 16.75 13.70 -11.14
C ASN A 47 15.59 13.24 -10.22
N LYS A 48 14.56 12.56 -10.73
CA LYS A 48 13.41 12.15 -9.89
C LYS A 48 13.79 11.07 -8.87
N SER A 49 14.69 10.15 -9.22
CA SER A 49 15.14 9.10 -8.29
C SER A 49 15.81 9.66 -7.03
N THR A 50 16.76 10.60 -7.20
CA THR A 50 17.42 11.31 -6.09
C THR A 50 16.42 12.12 -5.25
N TYR A 51 15.46 12.77 -5.90
CA TYR A 51 14.41 13.51 -5.20
C TYR A 51 13.52 12.59 -4.36
N ILE A 52 13.08 11.46 -4.91
CA ILE A 52 12.25 10.46 -4.22
C ILE A 52 12.99 9.91 -2.99
N GLU A 53 14.27 9.57 -3.13
CA GLU A 53 15.10 9.10 -2.03
C GLU A 53 15.18 10.12 -0.87
N THR A 54 15.34 11.40 -1.22
CA THR A 54 15.35 12.48 -0.23
C THR A 54 13.97 12.68 0.40
N SER A 55 12.92 12.64 -0.42
CA SER A 55 11.53 12.84 0.00
C SER A 55 11.05 11.75 0.96
N ARG A 56 11.30 10.47 0.65
CA ARG A 56 10.90 9.36 1.55
C ARG A 56 11.51 9.49 2.94
N LYS A 57 12.76 9.97 3.03
CA LYS A 57 13.47 10.18 4.31
C LYS A 57 12.87 11.35 5.10
N ARG A 58 12.46 12.42 4.41
CA ARG A 58 11.77 13.56 5.05
C ARG A 58 10.43 13.13 5.63
N TRP A 59 9.62 12.42 4.85
CA TRP A 59 8.31 11.95 5.30
C TRP A 59 8.42 10.95 6.44
N ALA A 60 9.33 9.97 6.33
CA ALA A 60 9.58 9.02 7.41
C ALA A 60 10.01 9.71 8.71
N LYS A 61 10.91 10.70 8.63
CA LYS A 61 11.29 11.51 9.79
C LYS A 61 10.11 12.32 10.35
N ARG A 62 9.30 12.94 9.49
CA ARG A 62 8.18 13.82 9.88
C ARG A 62 7.10 13.08 10.66
N TYR A 63 6.83 11.83 10.27
CA TYR A 63 5.76 11.00 10.83
C TYR A 63 6.27 9.82 11.66
N SER A 64 7.55 9.80 12.01
CA SER A 64 8.19 8.72 12.77
C SER A 64 7.93 7.33 12.19
N ILE A 65 7.88 7.23 10.85
CA ILE A 65 7.71 5.96 10.15
C ILE A 65 9.08 5.27 10.10
N PRO A 66 9.23 4.05 10.64
CA PRO A 66 10.46 3.31 10.52
C PRO A 66 10.79 3.06 9.05
N LEU A 67 12.05 3.26 8.70
CA LEU A 67 12.50 3.20 7.33
C LEU A 67 13.97 2.81 7.29
N SER A 68 14.31 1.85 6.44
CA SER A 68 15.70 1.50 6.17
C SER A 68 16.48 2.72 5.64
N PRO A 69 17.72 2.95 6.09
CA PRO A 69 18.53 4.09 5.65
C PRO A 69 18.83 4.04 4.14
N THR A 70 18.76 2.84 3.53
CA THR A 70 18.98 2.59 2.11
C THR A 70 17.70 2.18 1.41
N MET A 71 17.64 2.37 0.09
CA MET A 71 16.55 1.80 -0.71
C MET A 71 16.57 0.27 -0.66
N PRO A 72 15.40 -0.39 -0.86
CA PRO A 72 15.36 -1.81 -1.09
C PRO A 72 16.30 -2.23 -2.23
N LYS A 73 16.99 -3.36 -2.07
CA LYS A 73 17.85 -3.89 -3.15
C LYS A 73 17.01 -4.14 -4.41
N ASN A 74 17.56 -3.80 -5.58
CA ASN A 74 16.88 -3.95 -6.89
C ASN A 74 15.53 -3.20 -6.99
N PHE A 75 15.40 -2.07 -6.30
CA PHE A 75 14.18 -1.27 -6.38
C PHE A 75 13.99 -0.64 -7.77
N PRO A 76 12.77 -0.66 -8.33
CA PRO A 76 11.56 -1.31 -7.81
C PRO A 76 11.55 -2.83 -8.14
N PRO A 77 11.29 -3.71 -7.15
CA PRO A 77 11.20 -5.14 -7.42
C PRO A 77 9.93 -5.49 -8.22
N PHE A 78 9.97 -6.60 -8.96
CA PHE A 78 8.80 -7.12 -9.66
C PHE A 78 7.85 -7.83 -8.68
N THR A 79 6.76 -7.16 -8.28
CA THR A 79 5.87 -7.62 -7.19
C THR A 79 4.67 -8.45 -7.65
N LEU A 80 4.60 -8.91 -8.91
CA LEU A 80 3.43 -9.61 -9.44
C LEU A 80 2.98 -10.80 -8.57
N HIS A 81 3.90 -11.64 -8.14
CA HIS A 81 3.59 -12.81 -7.31
C HIS A 81 3.08 -12.42 -5.91
N VAL A 82 3.68 -11.39 -5.32
CA VAL A 82 3.23 -10.82 -4.04
C VAL A 82 1.81 -10.27 -4.16
N MET A 83 1.51 -9.52 -5.23
CA MET A 83 0.19 -8.95 -5.44
C MET A 83 -0.87 -10.02 -5.73
N ARG A 84 -0.51 -11.14 -6.39
CA ARG A 84 -1.41 -12.29 -6.53
C ARG A 84 -1.68 -12.97 -5.19
N ALA A 85 -0.66 -13.12 -4.34
CA ALA A 85 -0.84 -13.67 -3.00
C ALA A 85 -1.78 -12.77 -2.18
N LEU A 86 -1.60 -11.45 -2.23
CA LEU A 86 -2.50 -10.50 -1.58
C LEU A 86 -3.94 -10.54 -2.15
N ALA A 87 -4.11 -10.75 -3.46
CA ALA A 87 -5.43 -10.96 -4.05
C ALA A 87 -6.12 -12.24 -3.53
N VAL A 88 -5.36 -13.30 -3.24
CA VAL A 88 -5.90 -14.50 -2.56
C VAL A 88 -6.26 -14.20 -1.11
N VAL A 89 -5.42 -13.44 -0.39
CA VAL A 89 -5.73 -13.02 0.99
C VAL A 89 -6.99 -12.16 1.01
N GLU A 90 -7.15 -11.21 0.09
CA GLU A 90 -8.35 -10.41 -0.07
C GLU A 90 -9.60 -11.29 -0.27
N ASP A 91 -9.53 -12.28 -1.15
CA ASP A 91 -10.66 -13.14 -1.49
C ASP A 91 -11.06 -14.13 -0.38
N LYS A 92 -10.06 -14.74 0.29
CA LYS A 92 -10.29 -15.87 1.22
C LYS A 92 -10.12 -15.52 2.70
N HIS A 93 -9.38 -14.45 2.98
CA HIS A 93 -8.91 -14.08 4.32
C HIS A 93 -8.95 -12.56 4.52
N ALA A 94 -10.01 -11.90 4.04
CA ALA A 94 -10.13 -10.44 3.96
C ALA A 94 -9.78 -9.71 5.28
N SER A 95 -10.20 -10.26 6.43
CA SER A 95 -9.91 -9.69 7.76
C SER A 95 -8.42 -9.67 8.14
N MET A 96 -7.58 -10.41 7.41
CA MET A 96 -6.13 -10.48 7.63
C MET A 96 -5.34 -9.70 6.56
N LEU A 97 -6.03 -9.10 5.58
CA LEU A 97 -5.39 -8.42 4.45
C LEU A 97 -4.56 -7.21 4.89
N GLU A 98 -5.12 -6.37 5.75
CA GLU A 98 -4.44 -5.16 6.24
C GLU A 98 -3.12 -5.51 6.95
N ASN A 99 -3.16 -6.46 7.89
CA ASN A 99 -1.97 -6.94 8.60
C ASN A 99 -0.96 -7.62 7.65
N SER A 100 -1.45 -8.32 6.62
CA SER A 100 -0.60 -8.94 5.60
C SER A 100 0.14 -7.89 4.76
N VAL A 101 -0.55 -6.81 4.37
CA VAL A 101 0.04 -5.66 3.67
C VAL A 101 1.07 -4.98 4.58
N ALA A 102 0.73 -4.70 5.84
CA ALA A 102 1.64 -4.08 6.80
C ALA A 102 2.93 -4.89 7.00
N ALA A 103 2.81 -6.21 7.19
CA ALA A 103 3.95 -7.11 7.34
C ALA A 103 4.87 -7.13 6.11
N LEU A 104 4.31 -7.14 4.89
CA LEU A 104 5.07 -7.08 3.65
C LEU A 104 5.75 -5.71 3.44
N TYR A 105 5.06 -4.62 3.78
CA TYR A 105 5.66 -3.27 3.76
C TYR A 105 6.83 -3.17 4.74
N LYS A 106 6.68 -3.67 5.98
CA LYS A 106 7.77 -3.75 6.95
C LYS A 106 8.94 -4.57 6.40
N GLY A 107 8.66 -5.76 5.88
CA GLY A 107 9.67 -6.64 5.29
C GLY A 107 10.50 -5.94 4.21
N MET A 108 9.85 -5.18 3.32
CA MET A 108 10.54 -4.48 2.24
C MET A 108 11.24 -3.19 2.68
N TRP A 109 10.53 -2.31 3.39
CA TRP A 109 10.97 -0.93 3.62
C TRP A 109 11.75 -0.74 4.92
N VAL A 110 11.57 -1.64 5.90
CA VAL A 110 12.27 -1.60 7.20
C VAL A 110 13.35 -2.66 7.22
N ASP A 111 12.99 -3.92 6.97
CA ASP A 111 13.89 -5.06 7.12
C ASP A 111 14.74 -5.34 5.86
N ASN A 112 14.49 -4.62 4.75
CA ASN A 112 15.19 -4.74 3.47
C ASN A 112 15.22 -6.18 2.91
N LYS A 113 14.15 -6.95 3.13
CA LYS A 113 13.97 -8.33 2.63
C LYS A 113 13.58 -8.32 1.14
N SER A 114 14.03 -9.34 0.41
CA SER A 114 13.62 -9.60 -0.99
C SER A 114 12.19 -10.13 -1.09
N ILE A 115 11.19 -9.30 -0.76
CA ILE A 115 9.78 -9.76 -0.68
C ILE A 115 9.20 -10.29 -2.00
N HIS A 116 9.87 -10.08 -3.13
CA HIS A 116 9.41 -10.60 -4.43
C HIS A 116 9.68 -12.11 -4.59
N GLU A 117 10.46 -12.71 -3.71
CA GLU A 117 10.74 -14.14 -3.68
C GLU A 117 9.62 -14.90 -2.94
N PRO A 118 9.02 -15.96 -3.53
CA PRO A 118 7.95 -16.75 -2.89
C PRO A 118 8.24 -17.26 -1.49
N ALA A 119 9.46 -17.73 -1.25
CA ALA A 119 9.87 -18.19 0.08
C ALA A 119 9.85 -17.05 1.11
N VAL A 120 10.25 -15.84 0.71
CA VAL A 120 10.35 -14.68 1.60
C VAL A 120 8.97 -14.12 1.93
N PHE A 121 8.12 -13.84 0.93
CA PHE A 121 6.78 -13.35 1.23
C PHE A 121 5.91 -14.42 1.89
N GLY A 122 6.11 -15.71 1.56
CA GLY A 122 5.44 -16.81 2.23
C GLY A 122 5.75 -16.87 3.72
N ALA A 123 7.04 -16.73 4.10
CA ALA A 123 7.45 -16.66 5.50
C ALA A 123 6.86 -15.44 6.21
N ILE A 124 6.90 -14.25 5.59
CA ILE A 124 6.28 -13.04 6.17
C ILE A 124 4.77 -13.23 6.37
N LEU A 125 4.08 -13.79 5.38
CA LEU A 125 2.65 -14.06 5.49
C LEU A 125 2.33 -15.11 6.55
N SER A 126 3.22 -16.07 6.83
CA SER A 126 3.01 -17.05 7.91
C SER A 126 3.00 -16.43 9.30
N GLU A 127 3.71 -15.33 9.52
CA GLU A 127 3.69 -14.57 10.79
C GLU A 127 2.29 -13.98 11.06
N VAL A 128 1.51 -13.69 10.00
CA VAL A 128 0.17 -13.10 10.09
C VAL A 128 -0.93 -14.17 10.00
N LEU A 129 -0.85 -15.05 9.01
CA LEU A 129 -1.91 -16.00 8.65
C LEU A 129 -1.81 -17.34 9.39
N GLY A 130 -0.62 -17.66 9.91
CA GLY A 130 -0.22 -19.01 10.30
C GLY A 130 0.30 -19.83 9.11
N GLU A 131 1.18 -20.80 9.39
CA GLU A 131 1.94 -21.56 8.38
C GLU A 131 1.06 -22.20 7.31
N GLU A 132 0.02 -22.95 7.70
CA GLU A 132 -0.80 -23.69 6.75
C GLU A 132 -1.61 -22.78 5.82
N LYS A 133 -2.15 -21.66 6.34
CA LYS A 133 -2.86 -20.68 5.50
C LYS A 133 -1.89 -19.97 4.56
N ALA A 134 -0.74 -19.54 5.06
CA ALA A 134 0.27 -18.89 4.23
C ALA A 134 0.75 -19.81 3.09
N ARG A 135 1.02 -21.09 3.38
CA ARG A 135 1.36 -22.10 2.36
C ARG A 135 0.29 -22.18 1.27
N ARG A 136 -0.98 -22.30 1.66
CA ARG A 136 -2.12 -22.32 0.72
C ARG A 136 -2.23 -21.04 -0.10
N VAL A 137 -2.02 -19.87 0.51
CA VAL A 137 -2.01 -18.57 -0.19
C VAL A 137 -0.91 -18.53 -1.25
N VAL A 138 0.30 -18.96 -0.93
CA VAL A 138 1.40 -19.03 -1.91
C VAL A 138 1.05 -19.97 -3.06
N GLU A 139 0.51 -21.16 -2.77
CA GLU A 139 0.08 -22.12 -3.80
C GLU A 139 -1.03 -21.56 -4.69
N ASP A 140 -2.08 -21.02 -4.08
CA ASP A 140 -3.22 -20.44 -4.77
C ASP A 140 -2.84 -19.20 -5.60
N SER A 141 -1.81 -18.44 -5.19
CA SER A 141 -1.32 -17.27 -5.94
C SER A 141 -0.82 -17.61 -7.35
N THR A 142 -0.51 -18.89 -7.61
CA THR A 142 -0.07 -19.40 -8.91
C THR A 142 -1.22 -19.77 -9.83
N LYS A 143 -2.45 -19.89 -9.30
CA LYS A 143 -3.61 -20.39 -10.02
C LYS A 143 -4.29 -19.29 -10.87
N PRO A 144 -5.06 -19.68 -11.90
CA PRO A 144 -5.76 -18.72 -12.77
C PRO A 144 -6.68 -17.75 -12.03
N GLU A 145 -7.32 -18.19 -10.94
CA GLU A 145 -8.25 -17.39 -10.15
C GLU A 145 -7.56 -16.19 -9.50
N ALA A 146 -6.35 -16.38 -8.93
CA ALA A 146 -5.56 -15.29 -8.35
C ALA A 146 -5.13 -14.27 -9.41
N LYS A 147 -4.77 -14.75 -10.61
CA LYS A 147 -4.47 -13.88 -11.76
C LYS A 147 -5.71 -13.07 -12.17
N ALA A 148 -6.87 -13.72 -12.28
CA ALA A 148 -8.11 -13.08 -12.70
C ALA A 148 -8.58 -12.03 -11.68
N LYS A 149 -8.50 -12.34 -10.37
CA LYS A 149 -8.82 -11.40 -9.30
C LYS A 149 -7.91 -10.18 -9.32
N LEU A 150 -6.59 -10.37 -9.38
CA LEU A 150 -5.64 -9.26 -9.46
C LEU A 150 -5.83 -8.40 -10.72
N GLN A 151 -6.12 -9.04 -11.86
CA GLN A 151 -6.40 -8.34 -13.11
C GLN A 151 -7.66 -7.48 -12.97
N LYS A 152 -8.76 -8.05 -12.46
CA LYS A 152 -10.01 -7.31 -12.20
C LYS A 152 -9.80 -6.09 -11.31
N ASN A 153 -9.05 -6.25 -10.21
CA ASN A 153 -8.74 -5.13 -9.32
C ASN A 153 -7.89 -4.05 -10.02
N THR A 154 -6.95 -4.46 -10.88
CA THR A 154 -6.08 -3.54 -11.63
C THR A 154 -6.86 -2.78 -12.70
N ASP A 155 -7.78 -3.46 -13.39
CA ASP A 155 -8.65 -2.86 -14.40
C ASP A 155 -9.62 -1.88 -13.76
N MET A 156 -10.23 -2.25 -12.62
CA MET A 156 -11.07 -1.35 -11.82
C MET A 156 -10.32 -0.06 -11.44
N ALA A 157 -9.08 -0.16 -10.94
CA ALA A 157 -8.31 1.03 -10.59
C ALA A 157 -8.02 1.92 -11.81
N PHE A 158 -7.72 1.32 -12.96
CA PHE A 158 -7.52 2.06 -14.21
C PHE A 158 -8.80 2.75 -14.69
N GLU A 159 -9.95 2.06 -14.61
CA GLU A 159 -11.27 2.62 -14.92
C GLU A 159 -11.66 3.78 -13.98
N GLU A 160 -11.23 3.73 -12.71
CA GLU A 160 -11.33 4.83 -11.75
C GLU A 160 -10.40 6.01 -12.05
N GLY A 161 -9.56 5.91 -13.09
CA GLY A 161 -8.64 6.96 -13.53
C GLY A 161 -7.25 6.87 -12.90
N ALA A 162 -6.92 5.79 -12.19
CA ALA A 162 -5.60 5.64 -11.58
C ALA A 162 -4.50 5.60 -12.65
N PHE A 163 -3.44 6.38 -12.40
CA PHE A 163 -2.22 6.37 -13.21
C PHE A 163 -0.97 6.05 -12.37
N GLY A 164 -1.15 5.83 -11.08
CA GLY A 164 -0.09 5.57 -10.11
C GLY A 164 -0.66 5.13 -8.77
N LEU A 165 0.20 4.95 -7.77
CA LEU A 165 -0.18 4.57 -6.41
C LEU A 165 0.51 5.46 -5.34
N PRO A 166 -0.06 5.58 -4.13
CA PRO A 166 -1.41 5.10 -3.77
C PRO A 166 -2.51 5.89 -4.49
N TRP A 167 -3.64 5.24 -4.76
CA TRP A 167 -4.84 5.83 -5.33
C TRP A 167 -5.99 5.58 -4.38
N PHE A 168 -6.71 6.64 -4.00
CA PHE A 168 -7.82 6.59 -3.08
C PHE A 168 -9.11 6.94 -3.83
N VAL A 169 -10.16 6.18 -3.56
CA VAL A 169 -11.54 6.51 -3.95
C VAL A 169 -12.30 6.71 -2.64
N ALA A 170 -12.81 7.90 -2.41
CA ALA A 170 -13.40 8.31 -1.15
C ALA A 170 -14.86 8.74 -1.35
N THR A 171 -15.76 8.07 -0.64
CA THR A 171 -17.19 8.41 -0.61
C THR A 171 -17.50 9.12 0.69
N ASN A 172 -18.04 10.34 0.63
CA ASN A 172 -18.40 11.11 1.82
C ASN A 172 -19.79 10.73 2.36
N ALA A 173 -20.20 11.34 3.47
CA ALA A 173 -21.48 11.05 4.13
C ALA A 173 -22.72 11.41 3.28
N GLN A 174 -22.56 12.25 2.26
CA GLN A 174 -23.61 12.62 1.30
C GLN A 174 -23.67 11.64 0.11
N GLY A 175 -22.76 10.66 0.04
CA GLY A 175 -22.66 9.72 -1.07
C GLY A 175 -21.86 10.25 -2.28
N GLU A 176 -21.21 11.41 -2.13
CA GLU A 176 -20.38 11.99 -3.19
C GLU A 176 -19.02 11.29 -3.21
N VAL A 177 -18.57 10.93 -4.41
CA VAL A 177 -17.34 10.15 -4.61
C VAL A 177 -16.28 11.02 -5.27
N ASP A 178 -15.11 11.10 -4.66
CA ASP A 178 -13.94 11.78 -5.23
C ASP A 178 -12.69 10.89 -5.18
N ARG A 179 -11.65 11.25 -5.94
CA ARG A 179 -10.42 10.46 -6.10
C ARG A 179 -9.19 11.30 -5.77
N PHE A 180 -8.24 10.66 -5.09
CA PHE A 180 -7.00 11.30 -4.64
C PHE A 180 -5.80 10.42 -4.96
N TRP A 181 -4.74 11.03 -5.47
CA TRP A 181 -3.49 10.33 -5.79
C TRP A 181 -2.36 10.81 -4.91
N GLY A 182 -1.66 9.87 -4.28
CA GLY A 182 -0.50 10.20 -3.46
C GLY A 182 -0.85 10.45 -2.00
N PHE A 183 0.13 10.17 -1.14
CA PHE A 183 0.04 10.40 0.31
C PHE A 183 -0.09 11.89 0.66
N ASP A 184 0.46 12.76 -0.18
CA ASP A 184 0.49 14.22 -0.05
C ASP A 184 -0.83 14.91 -0.45
N HIS A 185 -1.85 14.14 -0.81
CA HIS A 185 -3.21 14.64 -1.08
C HIS A 185 -4.22 14.14 -0.05
N MET A 186 -3.76 13.49 1.03
CA MET A 186 -4.64 12.99 2.08
C MET A 186 -5.35 14.11 2.83
N GLY A 187 -4.79 15.33 2.91
CA GLY A 187 -5.48 16.49 3.46
C GLY A 187 -6.76 16.85 2.70
N LEU A 188 -6.73 16.82 1.37
CA LEU A 188 -7.93 17.05 0.53
C LEU A 188 -8.95 15.91 0.69
N MET A 189 -8.47 14.67 0.83
CA MET A 189 -9.35 13.52 1.10
C MET A 189 -10.05 13.67 2.46
N VAL A 190 -9.35 14.14 3.49
CA VAL A 190 -9.91 14.42 4.82
C VAL A 190 -10.99 15.50 4.75
N GLU A 191 -10.77 16.55 3.97
CA GLU A 191 -11.76 17.61 3.72
C GLU A 191 -12.99 17.07 2.99
N HIS A 192 -12.81 16.33 1.90
CA HIS A 192 -13.91 15.70 1.16
C HIS A 192 -14.77 14.79 2.03
N LEU A 193 -14.12 14.02 2.93
CA LEU A 193 -14.79 13.16 3.89
C LEU A 193 -15.41 13.91 5.09
N GLY A 194 -15.18 15.23 5.22
CA GLY A 194 -15.69 16.06 6.31
C GLY A 194 -15.11 15.70 7.69
N LEU A 195 -13.90 15.15 7.74
CA LEU A 195 -13.29 14.63 8.98
C LEU A 195 -12.49 15.67 9.77
N ASP A 196 -12.29 16.87 9.21
CA ASP A 196 -11.52 17.96 9.81
C ASP A 196 -12.32 18.84 10.79
N GLY A 197 -13.63 18.60 10.92
CA GLY A 197 -14.52 19.39 11.76
C GLY A 197 -14.65 20.86 11.34
N GLY A 198 -14.16 21.24 10.15
CA GLY A 198 -14.14 22.62 9.66
C GLY A 198 -13.06 23.54 10.26
N ASP A 199 -12.18 23.03 11.12
CA ASP A 199 -11.18 23.83 11.87
C ASP A 199 -9.79 23.86 11.20
N LEU A 200 -9.50 23.02 10.21
CA LEU A 200 -8.20 22.94 9.54
C LEU A 200 -8.01 23.99 8.42
N LYS A 201 -8.45 25.23 8.65
CA LYS A 201 -8.52 26.29 7.63
C LYS A 201 -7.17 26.71 7.03
N GLU A 202 -6.05 26.44 7.72
CA GLU A 202 -4.70 26.88 7.32
C GLU A 202 -3.81 25.77 6.73
N LEU A 203 -4.26 24.51 6.72
CA LEU A 203 -3.48 23.35 6.23
C LEU A 203 -4.10 22.67 5.00
N ARG A 204 -4.89 23.40 4.23
CA ARG A 204 -5.70 22.92 3.10
C ARG A 204 -4.90 22.39 1.90
N ALA A 205 -3.58 22.56 1.87
CA ALA A 205 -2.72 22.13 0.76
C ALA A 205 -1.37 21.53 1.19
N MET A 206 -1.15 21.26 2.48
CA MET A 206 0.19 20.88 3.01
C MET A 206 0.23 19.59 3.83
N LEU A 207 -0.83 18.78 3.80
CA LEU A 207 -0.82 17.42 4.38
C LEU A 207 -1.03 16.36 3.30
#